data_AF-A0A1Q3MM14-F1
#
_entry.id   AF-A0A1Q3MM14-F1
#
_cell.length_a   1.000
_cell.length_b   1.000
_cell.length_c   1.000
_cell.angle_alpha   90.00
_cell.angle_beta   90.00
_cell.angle_gamma   90.00
#
_symmetry.space_group_name_H-M   'P 1'
#
loop_
_entity.id
_entity.type
_entity.pdbx_description
1 polymer ?
#
loop_
_entity_poly.entity_id
_entity_poly.type
_entity_poly.pdbx_seq_one_letter_code
_entity_poly.pdbx_strand_id
1 'polypeptide(L)'
;MRMRSLLLTPVLALCVVAPAQKQSDWKKSSSKALDVAKKVDQALYNLKNAEGKVKFHLETAKGRGNADQLVRIRDRKTFRIESVRVDYKSINPFTTEFVVSNNGVAHSFTALKGVVKVPAGGNWGGWNLGTGLVRTWEFAFGELIFHSYLSGKGMFQAVVSQLLKGTDGYDVRVEERTMQNGGKLFPQRRILAIRKPALAKKFGAATIEMAFDATMWLPLQVQMTKTPLKGVRTVYSWTCIWSGPKRFENKYFLPPKN
;
A
#
# COMPACT_ATOMS: atom_id res chain seq x y z
N MET A 1 -12.12 9.49 72.40
CA MET A 1 -11.77 8.71 71.20
C MET A 1 -11.82 9.67 70.00
N ARG A 2 -10.68 10.21 69.55
CA ARG A 2 -10.61 11.27 68.53
C ARG A 2 -10.42 10.66 67.15
N MET A 3 -11.40 10.80 66.26
CA MET A 3 -11.28 10.52 64.84
C MET A 3 -10.42 11.61 64.16
N ARG A 4 -9.33 11.19 63.49
CA ARG A 4 -8.56 12.04 62.59
C ARG A 4 -9.19 11.95 61.19
N SER A 5 -9.72 13.08 60.72
CA SER A 5 -10.11 13.30 59.33
C SER A 5 -8.86 13.44 58.46
N LEU A 6 -8.63 12.51 57.54
CA LEU A 6 -7.68 12.67 56.45
C LEU A 6 -8.37 13.43 55.32
N LEU A 7 -7.93 14.67 55.08
CA LEU A 7 -8.24 15.42 53.88
C LEU A 7 -7.49 14.78 52.70
N LEU A 8 -8.23 14.13 51.79
CA LEU A 8 -7.73 13.78 50.46
C LEU A 8 -7.72 15.03 49.58
N THR A 9 -6.54 15.50 49.22
CA THR A 9 -6.34 16.48 48.15
C THR A 9 -6.53 15.76 46.80
N PRO A 10 -7.40 16.24 45.90
CA PRO A 10 -7.48 15.67 44.56
C PRO A 10 -6.25 16.10 43.76
N VAL A 11 -5.41 15.14 43.38
CA VAL A 11 -4.39 15.33 42.35
C VAL A 11 -5.12 15.51 41.02
N LEU A 12 -5.17 16.75 40.52
CA LEU A 12 -5.51 17.02 39.12
C LEU A 12 -4.48 16.28 38.26
N ALA A 13 -4.88 15.13 37.71
CA ALA A 13 -4.15 14.51 36.62
C ALA A 13 -4.28 15.44 35.40
N LEU A 14 -3.23 16.21 35.12
CA LEU A 14 -3.07 16.85 33.81
C LEU A 14 -3.04 15.72 32.77
N CYS A 15 -4.14 15.52 32.06
CA CYS A 15 -4.13 14.82 30.79
C CYS A 15 -3.23 15.61 29.84
N VAL A 16 -1.97 15.20 29.70
CA VAL A 16 -1.11 15.63 28.61
C VAL A 16 -1.72 15.08 27.33
N VAL A 17 -2.58 15.87 26.70
CA VAL A 17 -3.06 15.61 25.34
C VAL A 17 -1.80 15.63 24.47
N ALA A 18 -1.43 14.47 23.94
CA ALA A 18 -0.34 14.40 22.96
C ALA A 18 -0.58 15.46 21.87
N PRO A 19 0.41 16.27 21.49
CA PRO A 19 0.19 17.36 20.55
C PRO A 19 -0.41 16.80 19.26
N ALA A 20 -1.55 17.37 18.85
CA ALA A 20 -2.24 17.01 17.63
C ALA A 20 -1.26 17.09 16.44
N GLN A 21 -1.18 16.02 15.64
CA GLN A 21 -0.39 16.02 14.41
C GLN A 21 -0.89 17.14 13.49
N LYS A 22 -0.08 18.19 13.31
CA LYS A 22 -0.39 19.27 12.39
C LYS A 22 -0.13 18.78 10.96
N GLN A 23 -1.21 18.60 10.21
CA GLN A 23 -1.15 18.18 8.81
C GLN A 23 -1.56 19.35 7.92
N SER A 24 -0.75 19.71 6.92
CA SER A 24 -1.20 20.67 5.91
C SER A 24 -2.21 20.03 4.97
N ASP A 25 -3.13 20.82 4.44
CA ASP A 25 -4.00 20.39 3.35
C ASP A 25 -3.20 20.01 2.10
N TRP A 26 -3.80 19.15 1.27
CA TRP A 26 -3.26 18.80 -0.03
C TRP A 26 -3.35 20.00 -0.98
N LYS A 27 -2.25 20.35 -1.63
CA LYS A 27 -2.18 21.41 -2.63
C LYS A 27 -1.72 20.83 -3.96
N LYS A 28 -2.11 21.47 -5.06
CA LYS A 28 -1.64 21.06 -6.40
C LYS A 28 -0.12 21.13 -6.47
N SER A 29 0.52 20.06 -6.92
CA SER A 29 1.96 20.03 -7.20
C SER A 29 2.22 20.38 -8.67
N SER A 30 3.39 20.96 -8.95
CA SER A 30 3.89 21.15 -10.32
C SER A 30 4.49 19.87 -10.93
N SER A 31 4.66 18.81 -10.12
CA SER A 31 5.23 17.55 -10.56
C SER A 31 4.30 16.83 -11.55
N LYS A 32 4.87 16.22 -12.60
CA LYS A 32 4.11 15.35 -13.50
C LYS A 32 3.87 14.00 -12.83
N ALA A 33 2.68 13.43 -13.01
CA ALA A 33 2.30 12.15 -12.39
C ALA A 33 3.24 11.00 -12.80
N LEU A 34 3.66 10.97 -14.07
CA LEU A 34 4.57 9.92 -14.57
C LEU A 34 5.97 10.01 -13.94
N ASP A 35 6.47 11.22 -13.67
CA ASP A 35 7.76 11.42 -13.01
C ASP A 35 7.73 10.94 -11.56
N VAL A 36 6.62 11.22 -10.86
CA VAL A 36 6.39 10.70 -9.50
C VAL A 36 6.35 9.17 -9.53
N ALA A 37 5.58 8.58 -10.44
CA ALA A 37 5.47 7.13 -10.58
C ALA A 37 6.83 6.47 -10.87
N LYS A 38 7.64 7.07 -11.74
CA LYS A 38 8.99 6.59 -12.07
C LYS A 38 9.92 6.60 -10.86
N LYS A 39 9.89 7.66 -10.05
CA LYS A 39 10.68 7.73 -8.81
C LYS A 39 10.28 6.64 -7.82
N VAL A 40 8.98 6.37 -7.70
CA VAL A 40 8.47 5.30 -6.83
C VAL A 40 8.92 3.93 -7.30
N ASP A 41 8.77 3.64 -8.59
CA ASP A 41 9.23 2.37 -9.17
C ASP A 41 10.73 2.15 -8.95
N GLN A 42 11.55 3.19 -9.16
CA GLN A 42 12.99 3.13 -8.98
C GLN A 42 13.39 2.99 -7.50
N ALA A 43 12.71 3.69 -6.60
CA ALA A 43 12.95 3.58 -5.16
C ALA A 43 12.58 2.18 -4.63
N LEU A 44 11.43 1.64 -5.05
CA LEU A 44 11.06 0.26 -4.76
C LEU A 44 12.10 -0.70 -5.33
N TYR A 45 12.47 -0.57 -6.61
CA TYR A 45 13.45 -1.46 -7.23
C TYR A 45 14.78 -1.52 -6.46
N ASN A 46 15.26 -0.37 -5.98
CA ASN A 46 16.54 -0.23 -5.28
C ASN A 46 16.46 -0.42 -3.75
N LEU A 47 15.29 -0.79 -3.22
CA LEU A 47 15.07 -0.90 -1.79
C LEU A 47 15.97 -1.99 -1.17
N LYS A 48 16.63 -1.66 -0.05
CA LYS A 48 17.52 -2.55 0.70
C LYS A 48 17.43 -2.29 2.20
N ASN A 49 17.70 -3.31 3.01
CA ASN A 49 17.67 -3.26 4.47
C ASN A 49 16.41 -2.57 5.04
N ALA A 50 15.24 -2.87 4.50
CA ALA A 50 13.99 -2.20 4.86
C ALA A 50 12.97 -3.19 5.40
N GLU A 51 12.18 -2.75 6.38
CA GLU A 51 10.98 -3.44 6.87
C GLU A 51 9.76 -2.55 6.62
N GLY A 52 8.75 -3.11 5.96
CA GLY A 52 7.45 -2.47 5.76
C GLY A 52 6.39 -3.18 6.60
N LYS A 53 5.72 -2.43 7.48
CA LYS A 53 4.52 -2.90 8.18
C LYS A 53 3.30 -2.40 7.44
N VAL A 54 2.56 -3.32 6.84
CA VAL A 54 1.44 -3.03 5.97
C VAL A 54 0.13 -3.30 6.69
N LYS A 55 -0.82 -2.38 6.56
CA LYS A 55 -2.23 -2.60 6.89
C LYS A 55 -3.04 -2.57 5.61
N PHE A 56 -3.70 -3.68 5.32
CA PHE A 56 -4.71 -3.76 4.28
C PHE A 56 -6.10 -3.66 4.90
N HIS A 57 -6.98 -2.88 4.30
CA HIS A 57 -8.37 -2.70 4.68
C HIS A 57 -9.26 -2.87 3.46
N LEU A 58 -10.35 -3.60 3.63
CA LEU A 58 -11.41 -3.75 2.65
C LEU A 58 -12.76 -3.47 3.30
N GLU A 59 -13.59 -2.67 2.64
CA GLU A 59 -15.00 -2.48 2.92
C GLU A 59 -15.79 -2.74 1.63
N THR A 60 -16.74 -3.68 1.66
CA THR A 60 -17.62 -4.03 0.53
C THR A 60 -19.07 -4.14 1.00
N ALA A 61 -20.01 -4.32 0.08
CA ALA A 61 -21.38 -4.71 0.39
C ALA A 61 -21.50 -5.98 1.25
N LYS A 62 -20.54 -6.92 1.13
CA LYS A 62 -20.53 -8.20 1.85
C LYS A 62 -19.91 -8.10 3.25
N GLY A 63 -19.33 -6.95 3.60
CA GLY A 63 -18.67 -6.74 4.89
C GLY A 63 -17.32 -6.05 4.77
N ARG A 64 -16.64 -5.98 5.92
CA ARG A 64 -15.35 -5.30 6.10
C ARG A 64 -14.31 -6.26 6.68
N GLY A 65 -13.05 -6.05 6.33
CA GLY A 65 -11.92 -6.85 6.79
C GLY A 65 -10.63 -6.05 6.84
N ASN A 66 -9.70 -6.51 7.66
CA ASN A 66 -8.35 -5.99 7.72
C ASN A 66 -7.35 -7.14 7.70
N ALA A 67 -6.16 -6.90 7.16
CA ALA A 67 -5.03 -7.80 7.26
C ALA A 67 -3.76 -6.99 7.55
N ASP A 68 -3.00 -7.45 8.54
CA ASP A 68 -1.65 -6.96 8.76
C ASP A 68 -0.67 -7.82 7.97
N GLN A 69 0.29 -7.18 7.31
CA GLN A 69 1.28 -7.85 6.49
C GLN A 69 2.67 -7.32 6.79
N LEU A 70 3.65 -8.17 6.55
CA LEU A 70 5.04 -7.83 6.81
C LEU A 70 5.90 -8.00 5.57
N VAL A 71 6.66 -6.95 5.28
CA VAL A 71 7.67 -6.94 4.23
C VAL A 71 9.03 -6.80 4.87
N ARG A 72 9.96 -7.67 4.50
CA ARG A 72 11.36 -7.63 4.91
C ARG A 72 12.24 -7.75 3.69
N ILE A 73 13.08 -6.76 3.47
CA ILE A 73 13.98 -6.69 2.33
C ILE A 73 15.38 -6.50 2.87
N ARG A 74 16.25 -7.49 2.69
CA ARG A 74 17.69 -7.31 2.88
C ARG A 74 18.28 -6.71 1.61
N ASP A 75 18.00 -7.37 0.49
CA ASP A 75 18.45 -6.99 -0.85
C ASP A 75 17.59 -7.68 -1.92
N ARG A 76 17.89 -7.41 -3.19
CA ARG A 76 17.21 -7.95 -4.38
C ARG A 76 17.09 -9.49 -4.44
N LYS A 77 17.98 -10.20 -3.76
CA LYS A 77 18.07 -11.67 -3.76
C LYS A 77 17.52 -12.28 -2.47
N THR A 78 17.43 -11.49 -1.41
CA THR A 78 17.03 -11.96 -0.07
C THR A 78 15.92 -11.09 0.52
N PHE A 79 14.69 -11.59 0.46
CA PHE A 79 13.50 -10.85 0.89
C PHE A 79 12.32 -11.77 1.23
N ARG A 80 11.35 -11.21 1.94
CA ARG A 80 10.03 -11.80 2.24
C ARG A 80 8.99 -10.70 2.09
N ILE A 81 8.03 -10.91 1.20
CA ILE A 81 6.92 -10.00 0.93
C ILE A 81 5.63 -10.75 1.21
N GLU A 82 4.77 -10.15 2.03
CA GLU A 82 3.43 -10.62 2.31
C GLU A 82 2.44 -9.68 1.63
N SER A 83 1.58 -10.22 0.77
CA SER A 83 0.58 -9.47 -0.01
C SER A 83 -0.80 -10.09 0.10
N VAL A 84 -1.84 -9.25 0.10
CA VAL A 84 -3.23 -9.74 0.14
C VAL A 84 -3.65 -10.01 -1.29
N ARG A 85 -4.08 -11.24 -1.53
CA ARG A 85 -4.82 -11.64 -2.70
C ARG A 85 -6.31 -11.60 -2.40
N VAL A 86 -7.06 -10.87 -3.22
CA VAL A 86 -8.52 -10.85 -3.13
C VAL A 86 -9.12 -11.68 -4.27
N ASP A 87 -9.79 -12.78 -3.92
CA ASP A 87 -10.54 -13.63 -4.86
C ASP A 87 -12.06 -13.50 -4.62
N TYR A 88 -12.71 -12.67 -5.42
CA TYR A 88 -14.14 -12.37 -5.30
C TYR A 88 -15.07 -13.53 -5.62
N LYS A 89 -14.55 -14.60 -6.24
CA LYS A 89 -15.32 -15.80 -6.56
C LYS A 89 -15.24 -16.86 -5.45
N SER A 90 -14.30 -16.72 -4.52
CA SER A 90 -14.08 -17.65 -3.42
C SER A 90 -14.94 -17.32 -2.20
N ILE A 91 -15.34 -18.37 -1.46
CA ILE A 91 -16.00 -18.27 -0.13
C ILE A 91 -15.07 -17.61 0.88
N ASN A 92 -13.75 -17.87 0.77
CA ASN A 92 -12.71 -17.16 1.49
C ASN A 92 -12.04 -16.18 0.53
N PRO A 93 -12.53 -14.94 0.41
CA PRO A 93 -12.07 -14.01 -0.60
C PRO A 93 -10.68 -13.45 -0.29
N PHE A 94 -10.10 -13.77 0.86
CA PHE A 94 -8.76 -13.33 1.24
C PHE A 94 -7.82 -14.50 1.35
N THR A 95 -6.71 -14.41 0.64
CA THR A 95 -5.54 -15.22 0.93
C THR A 95 -4.33 -14.33 1.07
N THR A 96 -3.48 -14.63 2.04
CA THR A 96 -2.14 -14.01 2.07
C THR A 96 -1.26 -14.81 1.14
N GLU A 97 -0.67 -14.14 0.16
CA GLU A 97 0.42 -14.66 -0.62
C GLU A 97 1.74 -14.23 0.02
N PHE A 98 2.65 -15.19 0.11
CA PHE A 98 4.00 -14.97 0.57
C PHE A 98 4.94 -15.18 -0.61
N VAL A 99 5.77 -14.20 -0.86
CA VAL A 99 6.92 -14.35 -1.75
C VAL A 99 8.19 -14.27 -0.91
N VAL A 100 8.93 -15.37 -0.86
CA VAL A 100 10.17 -15.49 -0.08
C VAL A 100 11.31 -15.85 -1.00
N SER A 101 12.40 -15.10 -0.91
CA SER A 101 13.64 -15.34 -1.66
C SER A 101 14.83 -15.40 -0.72
N ASN A 102 15.70 -16.38 -0.92
CA ASN A 102 16.98 -16.49 -0.25
C ASN A 102 18.08 -16.70 -1.29
N ASN A 103 19.06 -15.79 -1.36
CA ASN A 103 20.15 -15.85 -2.33
C ASN A 103 19.70 -15.98 -3.81
N GLY A 104 18.54 -15.41 -4.15
CA GLY A 104 18.00 -15.38 -5.52
C GLY A 104 17.16 -16.59 -5.91
N VAL A 105 17.00 -17.56 -5.02
CA VAL A 105 16.00 -18.63 -5.17
C VAL A 105 14.73 -18.18 -4.49
N ALA A 106 13.65 -18.04 -5.27
CA ALA A 106 12.40 -17.50 -4.79
C ALA A 106 11.26 -18.52 -4.85
N HIS A 107 10.37 -18.42 -3.86
CA HIS A 107 9.20 -19.27 -3.65
C HIS A 107 7.98 -18.39 -3.45
N SER A 108 6.85 -18.76 -4.06
CA SER A 108 5.52 -18.24 -3.73
C SER A 108 4.72 -19.32 -3.03
N PHE A 109 3.96 -18.94 -2.00
CA PHE A 109 3.03 -19.85 -1.36
C PHE A 109 1.79 -19.12 -0.85
N THR A 110 0.67 -19.84 -0.85
CA THR A 110 -0.59 -19.47 -0.21
C THR A 110 -1.12 -20.67 0.55
N ALA A 111 -2.05 -20.45 1.48
CA ALA A 111 -2.73 -21.54 2.18
C ALA A 111 -3.42 -22.55 1.24
N LEU A 112 -3.75 -22.14 0.01
CA LEU A 112 -4.47 -22.97 -0.96
C LEU A 112 -3.57 -23.69 -1.96
N LYS A 113 -2.35 -23.19 -2.23
CA LYS A 113 -1.51 -23.66 -3.34
C LYS A 113 -0.21 -24.33 -2.92
N GLY A 114 0.06 -24.44 -1.61
CA GLY A 114 1.33 -24.96 -1.11
C GLY A 114 2.53 -24.10 -1.56
N VAL A 115 3.75 -24.65 -1.46
CA VAL A 115 4.99 -23.94 -1.83
C VAL A 115 5.37 -24.23 -3.28
N VAL A 116 5.49 -23.17 -4.08
CA VAL A 116 5.88 -23.26 -5.51
C VAL A 116 7.14 -22.45 -5.76
N LYS A 117 8.12 -23.04 -6.46
CA LYS A 117 9.32 -22.31 -6.91
C LYS A 117 8.97 -21.39 -8.06
N VAL A 118 9.51 -20.17 -8.04
CA VAL A 118 9.19 -19.11 -8.99
C VAL A 118 10.48 -18.43 -9.46
N PRO A 119 10.61 -18.14 -10.77
CA PRO A 119 11.84 -17.57 -11.31
C PRO A 119 12.07 -16.16 -10.76
N ALA A 120 13.29 -15.90 -10.28
CA ALA A 120 13.71 -14.56 -9.88
C ALA A 120 13.65 -13.61 -11.10
N GLY A 121 12.97 -12.46 -10.94
CA GLY A 121 12.74 -11.51 -12.03
C GLY A 121 11.68 -11.93 -13.06
N GLY A 122 10.95 -13.03 -12.85
CA GLY A 122 9.84 -13.45 -13.71
C GLY A 122 8.59 -12.56 -13.60
N ASN A 123 7.56 -12.85 -14.39
CA ASN A 123 6.23 -12.25 -14.20
C ASN A 123 5.56 -12.89 -12.97
N TRP A 124 5.76 -12.25 -11.82
CA TRP A 124 5.12 -12.60 -10.57
C TRP A 124 3.60 -12.45 -10.70
N GLY A 125 2.85 -13.53 -10.45
CA GLY A 125 1.37 -13.53 -10.54
C GLY A 125 0.78 -13.59 -11.95
N GLY A 126 1.60 -13.73 -13.01
CA GLY A 126 1.10 -13.83 -14.39
C GLY A 126 0.47 -12.53 -14.92
N TRP A 127 0.69 -11.40 -14.25
CA TRP A 127 0.08 -10.13 -14.59
C TRP A 127 0.67 -9.55 -15.89
N ASN A 128 -0.19 -9.30 -16.88
CA ASN A 128 0.17 -8.54 -18.07
C ASN A 128 0.04 -7.05 -17.77
N LEU A 129 1.15 -6.31 -17.75
CA LEU A 129 1.18 -4.84 -17.54
C LEU A 129 0.63 -4.05 -18.76
N GLY A 130 0.11 -4.75 -19.77
CA GLY A 130 -0.55 -4.20 -20.95
C GLY A 130 -1.97 -3.67 -20.67
N THR A 131 -2.85 -3.75 -21.67
CA THR A 131 -4.17 -3.12 -21.65
C THR A 131 -5.08 -3.64 -20.53
N GLY A 132 -5.85 -2.74 -19.93
CA GLY A 132 -6.83 -3.09 -18.88
C GLY A 132 -6.27 -3.09 -17.46
N LEU A 133 -5.00 -2.73 -17.28
CA LEU A 133 -4.36 -2.71 -15.97
C LEU A 133 -5.05 -1.79 -14.98
N VAL A 134 -5.63 -0.66 -15.40
CA VAL A 134 -6.39 0.22 -14.50
C VAL A 134 -7.61 -0.50 -13.91
N ARG A 135 -8.30 -1.32 -14.70
CA ARG A 135 -9.45 -2.13 -14.24
C ARG A 135 -9.00 -3.27 -13.33
N THR A 136 -7.84 -3.85 -13.62
CA THR A 136 -7.25 -4.93 -12.84
C THR A 136 -6.66 -4.46 -11.52
N TRP A 137 -6.03 -3.28 -11.54
CA TRP A 137 -5.46 -2.61 -10.39
C TRP A 137 -6.50 -2.43 -9.30
N GLU A 138 -7.77 -2.23 -9.67
CA GLU A 138 -8.88 -2.07 -8.73
C GLU A 138 -8.96 -3.21 -7.70
N PHE A 139 -8.58 -4.41 -8.09
CA PHE A 139 -8.69 -5.60 -7.25
C PHE A 139 -7.34 -6.28 -6.93
N ALA A 140 -6.28 -5.93 -7.65
CA ALA A 140 -5.00 -6.60 -7.56
C ALA A 140 -3.89 -5.74 -6.94
N PHE A 141 -4.13 -4.45 -6.62
CA PHE A 141 -3.05 -3.57 -6.17
C PHE A 141 -2.33 -4.05 -4.90
N GLY A 142 -3.01 -4.80 -4.02
CA GLY A 142 -2.38 -5.42 -2.85
C GLY A 142 -1.20 -6.34 -3.18
N GLU A 143 -1.28 -7.06 -4.31
CA GLU A 143 -0.18 -7.85 -4.87
C GLU A 143 0.76 -6.97 -5.72
N LEU A 144 0.17 -6.11 -6.56
CA LEU A 144 0.91 -5.41 -7.60
C LEU A 144 1.81 -4.29 -7.07
N ILE A 145 1.55 -3.72 -5.88
CA ILE A 145 2.40 -2.66 -5.30
C ILE A 145 3.89 -3.06 -5.26
N PHE A 146 4.19 -4.33 -5.02
CA PHE A 146 5.57 -4.82 -4.96
C PHE A 146 6.11 -5.31 -6.30
N HIS A 147 5.33 -5.25 -7.38
CA HIS A 147 5.73 -5.77 -8.68
C HIS A 147 6.99 -5.09 -9.23
N SER A 148 7.16 -3.78 -8.99
CA SER A 148 8.38 -3.04 -9.35
C SER A 148 9.61 -3.57 -8.62
N TYR A 149 9.46 -3.96 -7.36
CA TYR A 149 10.51 -4.66 -6.63
C TYR A 149 10.73 -6.05 -7.22
N LEU A 150 9.69 -6.88 -7.34
CA LEU A 150 9.84 -8.30 -7.70
C LEU A 150 10.34 -8.56 -9.13
N SER A 151 9.88 -7.76 -10.10
CA SER A 151 10.16 -7.97 -11.54
C SER A 151 11.15 -6.97 -12.13
N GLY A 152 11.36 -5.81 -11.48
CA GLY A 152 12.06 -4.68 -12.09
C GLY A 152 11.28 -3.91 -13.15
N LYS A 153 10.04 -4.31 -13.45
CA LYS A 153 9.16 -3.58 -14.36
C LYS A 153 8.34 -2.55 -13.59
N GLY A 154 8.36 -1.30 -14.04
CA GLY A 154 7.71 -0.18 -13.37
C GLY A 154 6.18 -0.28 -13.34
N MET A 155 5.65 -0.80 -12.24
CA MET A 155 4.22 -0.98 -12.00
C MET A 155 3.47 0.34 -11.93
N PHE A 156 3.97 1.29 -11.13
CA PHE A 156 3.31 2.57 -10.94
C PHE A 156 3.32 3.36 -12.25
N GLN A 157 4.44 3.36 -12.99
CA GLN A 157 4.49 3.96 -14.33
C GLN A 157 3.45 3.35 -15.29
N ALA A 158 3.29 2.03 -15.29
CA ALA A 158 2.33 1.36 -16.16
C ALA A 158 0.88 1.77 -15.84
N VAL A 159 0.49 1.79 -14.56
CA VAL A 159 -0.85 2.23 -14.13
C VAL A 159 -1.08 3.70 -14.46
N VAL A 160 -0.14 4.57 -14.10
CA VAL A 160 -0.26 6.01 -14.30
C VAL A 160 -0.28 6.37 -15.78
N SER A 161 0.51 5.68 -16.62
CA SER A 161 0.45 5.85 -18.07
C SER A 161 -0.93 5.55 -18.65
N GLN A 162 -1.59 4.48 -18.19
CA GLN A 162 -2.95 4.14 -18.65
C GLN A 162 -4.02 5.11 -18.16
N LEU A 163 -3.89 5.60 -16.91
CA LEU A 163 -4.76 6.65 -16.38
C LEU A 163 -4.64 7.92 -17.22
N LEU A 164 -3.42 8.35 -17.56
CA LEU A 164 -3.16 9.53 -18.38
C LEU A 164 -3.63 9.37 -19.84
N LYS A 165 -3.64 8.15 -20.38
CA LYS A 165 -4.24 7.83 -21.69
C LYS A 165 -5.78 7.92 -21.68
N GLY A 166 -6.40 8.18 -20.53
CA GLY A 166 -7.86 8.30 -20.40
C GLY A 166 -8.59 6.97 -20.33
N THR A 167 -7.90 5.87 -20.00
CA THR A 167 -8.55 4.56 -19.76
C THR A 167 -9.58 4.73 -18.64
N ASP A 168 -10.84 4.39 -18.92
CA ASP A 168 -12.00 4.58 -18.03
C ASP A 168 -12.27 6.03 -17.59
N GLY A 169 -11.64 7.02 -18.24
CA GLY A 169 -11.97 8.44 -18.14
C GLY A 169 -11.64 9.09 -16.80
N TYR A 170 -10.46 8.81 -16.23
CA TYR A 170 -9.98 9.50 -15.04
C TYR A 170 -9.40 10.88 -15.37
N ASP A 171 -9.61 11.84 -14.47
CA ASP A 171 -8.81 13.06 -14.37
C ASP A 171 -7.69 12.80 -13.35
N VAL A 172 -6.45 13.08 -13.73
CA VAL A 172 -5.26 12.72 -12.95
C VAL A 172 -4.51 13.99 -12.58
N ARG A 173 -4.25 14.17 -11.29
CA ARG A 173 -3.46 15.29 -10.76
C ARG A 173 -2.48 14.83 -9.71
N VAL A 174 -1.40 15.59 -9.55
CA VAL A 174 -0.45 15.41 -8.46
C VAL A 174 -0.70 16.48 -7.42
N GLU A 175 -0.69 16.07 -6.17
CA GLU A 175 -0.81 16.96 -5.03
C GLU A 175 0.33 16.70 -4.05
N GLU A 176 0.61 17.70 -3.23
CA GLU A 176 1.66 17.65 -2.22
C GLU A 176 1.18 18.24 -0.90
N ARG A 177 1.76 17.74 0.18
CA ARG A 177 1.56 18.25 1.53
C ARG A 177 2.83 18.02 2.34
N THR A 178 2.94 18.68 3.48
CA THR A 178 3.94 18.34 4.51
C THR A 178 3.22 17.94 5.78
N MET A 179 3.56 16.76 6.32
CA MET A 179 3.05 16.32 7.61
C MET A 179 4.07 16.59 8.71
N GLN A 180 3.61 17.02 9.87
CA GLN A 180 4.46 17.07 11.07
C GLN A 180 4.15 15.88 11.97
N ASN A 181 5.17 15.09 12.29
CA ASN A 181 5.06 13.97 13.23
C ASN A 181 6.30 13.90 14.13
N GLY A 182 6.11 13.90 15.44
CA GLY A 182 7.23 13.88 16.41
C GLY A 182 8.27 14.98 16.18
N GLY A 183 7.83 16.20 15.85
CA GLY A 183 8.71 17.36 15.57
C GLY A 183 9.42 17.32 14.21
N LYS A 184 9.29 16.24 13.44
CA LYS A 184 9.87 16.11 12.09
C LYS A 184 8.85 16.42 11.01
N LEU A 185 9.33 16.99 9.91
CA LEU A 185 8.54 17.27 8.71
C LEU A 185 8.72 16.15 7.69
N PHE A 186 7.62 15.63 7.18
CA PHE A 186 7.56 14.57 6.20
C PHE A 186 6.84 15.08 4.96
N PRO A 187 7.58 15.47 3.91
CA PRO A 187 6.97 15.88 2.66
C PRO A 187 6.33 14.66 2.00
N GLN A 188 5.13 14.82 1.47
CA GLN A 188 4.39 13.77 0.78
C GLN A 188 3.91 14.26 -0.57
N ARG A 189 3.86 13.36 -1.54
CA ARG A 189 3.18 13.57 -2.81
C ARG A 189 2.13 12.51 -3.00
N ARG A 190 0.96 12.87 -3.54
CA ARG A 190 -0.02 11.91 -4.02
C ARG A 190 -0.34 12.09 -5.48
N ILE A 191 -0.52 10.98 -6.17
CA ILE A 191 -1.22 10.93 -7.44
C ILE A 191 -2.68 10.64 -7.12
N LEU A 192 -3.56 11.56 -7.51
CA LEU A 192 -5.00 11.46 -7.32
C LEU A 192 -5.65 11.32 -8.70
N ALA A 193 -6.37 10.22 -8.91
CA ALA A 193 -7.14 9.98 -10.13
C ALA A 193 -8.62 9.85 -9.78
N ILE A 194 -9.45 10.75 -10.31
CA ILE A 194 -10.90 10.77 -10.07
C ILE A 194 -11.62 10.54 -11.39
N ARG A 195 -12.56 9.59 -11.43
CA ARG A 195 -13.33 9.31 -12.64
C ARG A 195 -14.20 10.52 -12.99
N LYS A 196 -14.08 11.01 -14.23
CA LYS A 196 -14.82 12.19 -14.71
C LYS A 196 -16.34 11.97 -14.60
N PRO A 197 -17.14 13.02 -14.31
CA PRO A 197 -18.59 12.88 -14.11
C PRO A 197 -19.33 12.16 -15.24
N ALA A 198 -18.94 12.41 -16.50
CA ALA A 198 -19.55 11.76 -17.66
C ALA A 198 -19.36 10.23 -17.66
N LEU A 199 -18.20 9.75 -17.22
CA LEU A 199 -17.91 8.31 -17.13
C LEU A 199 -18.41 7.72 -15.80
N ALA A 200 -18.45 8.52 -14.73
CA ALA A 200 -19.06 8.11 -13.48
C ALA A 200 -20.55 7.74 -13.64
N LYS A 201 -21.29 8.45 -14.51
CA LYS A 201 -22.68 8.11 -14.87
C LYS A 201 -22.82 6.80 -15.65
N LYS A 202 -21.75 6.30 -16.29
CA LYS A 202 -21.77 5.05 -17.08
C LYS A 202 -21.21 3.85 -16.31
N PHE A 203 -20.21 4.07 -15.47
CA PHE A 203 -19.44 2.99 -14.83
C PHE A 203 -19.44 3.05 -13.30
N GLY A 204 -20.12 4.03 -12.70
CA GLY A 204 -20.05 4.35 -11.28
C GLY A 204 -18.90 5.30 -10.94
N ALA A 205 -18.98 6.00 -9.81
CA ALA A 205 -17.90 6.87 -9.34
C ALA A 205 -16.69 6.04 -8.88
N ALA A 206 -15.48 6.52 -9.15
CA ALA A 206 -14.26 5.87 -8.69
C ALA A 206 -13.16 6.90 -8.41
N THR A 207 -12.35 6.63 -7.39
CA THR A 207 -11.18 7.42 -7.00
C THR A 207 -10.03 6.47 -6.69
N ILE A 208 -8.84 6.79 -7.21
CA ILE A 208 -7.58 6.11 -6.87
C ILE A 208 -6.65 7.17 -6.28
N GLU A 209 -6.18 6.92 -5.06
CA GLU A 209 -5.21 7.74 -4.35
C GLU A 209 -3.94 6.92 -4.15
N MET A 210 -2.80 7.43 -4.59
CA MET A 210 -1.50 6.82 -4.34
C MET A 210 -0.61 7.87 -3.69
N ALA A 211 -0.41 7.79 -2.38
CA ALA A 211 0.42 8.69 -1.59
C ALA A 211 1.80 8.07 -1.31
N PHE A 212 2.81 8.90 -1.43
CA PHE A 212 4.22 8.54 -1.35
C PHE A 212 4.96 9.49 -0.42
N ASP A 213 5.99 8.96 0.24
CA ASP A 213 7.00 9.76 0.91
C ASP A 213 7.81 10.52 -0.17
N ALA A 214 7.89 11.84 -0.10
CA ALA A 214 8.56 12.64 -1.15
C ALA A 214 10.08 12.71 -1.00
N THR A 215 10.64 12.10 0.05
CA THR A 215 12.09 12.00 0.27
C THR A 215 12.60 10.62 -0.17
N MET A 216 11.99 9.55 0.33
CA MET A 216 12.35 8.17 0.03
C MET A 216 11.65 7.62 -1.21
N TRP A 217 10.57 8.26 -1.69
CA TRP A 217 9.74 7.79 -2.80
C TRP A 217 9.11 6.42 -2.57
N LEU A 218 8.92 6.03 -1.32
CA LEU A 218 8.24 4.78 -0.97
C LEU A 218 6.73 5.00 -0.84
N PRO A 219 5.90 4.03 -1.25
CA PRO A 219 4.45 4.11 -1.10
C PRO A 219 4.06 4.09 0.37
N LEU A 220 3.27 5.08 0.78
CA LEU A 220 2.74 5.21 2.14
C LEU A 220 1.29 4.74 2.22
N GLN A 221 0.49 5.09 1.20
CA GLN A 221 -0.90 4.70 1.11
C GLN A 221 -1.30 4.53 -0.35
N VAL A 222 -2.03 3.46 -0.64
CA VAL A 222 -2.78 3.31 -1.88
C VAL A 222 -4.21 3.01 -1.49
N GLN A 223 -5.14 3.88 -1.89
CA GLN A 223 -6.56 3.71 -1.62
C GLN A 223 -7.32 3.76 -2.92
N MET A 224 -8.28 2.85 -3.04
CA MET A 224 -9.29 2.91 -4.06
C MET A 224 -10.67 3.01 -3.41
N THR A 225 -11.49 3.91 -3.92
CA THR A 225 -12.92 3.97 -3.61
C THR A 225 -13.72 3.84 -4.88
N LYS A 226 -14.76 2.99 -4.88
CA LYS A 226 -15.65 2.78 -6.01
C LYS A 226 -17.08 2.73 -5.55
N THR A 227 -17.97 3.40 -6.25
CA THR A 227 -19.42 3.31 -6.05
C THR A 227 -20.04 2.92 -7.39
N PRO A 228 -20.39 1.65 -7.61
CA PRO A 228 -21.10 1.20 -8.81
C PRO A 228 -22.41 1.97 -9.01
N LEU A 229 -22.93 2.04 -10.24
CA LEU A 229 -24.20 2.73 -10.54
C LEU A 229 -25.38 2.21 -9.70
N LYS A 230 -25.38 0.89 -9.45
CA LYS A 230 -26.32 0.21 -8.57
C LYS A 230 -25.49 -0.71 -7.67
N GLY A 231 -25.14 -0.21 -6.49
CA GLY A 231 -24.33 -0.97 -5.56
C GLY A 231 -23.86 -0.14 -4.38
N VAL A 232 -23.27 -0.84 -3.41
CA VAL A 232 -22.69 -0.22 -2.23
C VAL A 232 -21.28 0.28 -2.57
N ARG A 233 -20.90 1.39 -1.93
CA ARG A 233 -19.52 1.88 -1.98
C ARG A 233 -18.56 0.80 -1.48
N THR A 234 -17.50 0.60 -2.23
CA THR A 234 -16.40 -0.28 -1.88
C THR A 234 -15.14 0.53 -1.65
N VAL A 235 -14.41 0.23 -0.59
CA VAL A 235 -13.13 0.84 -0.25
C VAL A 235 -12.08 -0.24 -0.12
N TYR A 236 -10.95 -0.04 -0.79
CA TYR A 236 -9.74 -0.81 -0.59
C TYR A 236 -8.65 0.14 -0.17
N SER A 237 -7.92 -0.17 0.89
CA SER A 237 -6.80 0.63 1.34
C SER A 237 -5.63 -0.27 1.69
N TRP A 238 -4.45 0.13 1.25
CA TRP A 238 -3.17 -0.42 1.64
C TRP A 238 -2.39 0.74 2.23
N THR A 239 -1.89 0.60 3.45
CA THR A 239 -1.07 1.60 4.12
C THR A 239 0.19 0.94 4.62
N CYS A 240 1.34 1.57 4.44
CA CYS A 240 2.62 1.01 4.87
C CYS A 240 3.44 2.01 5.67
N ILE A 241 4.02 1.51 6.76
CA ILE A 241 5.04 2.20 7.53
C ILE A 241 6.37 1.51 7.25
N TRP A 242 7.27 2.25 6.62
CA TRP A 242 8.61 1.80 6.31
C TRP A 242 9.58 2.13 7.46
N SER A 243 10.50 1.21 7.71
CA SER A 243 11.60 1.38 8.66
C SER A 243 12.90 0.82 8.08
N GLY A 244 14.02 1.48 8.35
CA GLY A 244 15.34 1.07 7.86
C GLY A 244 16.40 2.15 8.08
N PRO A 245 17.70 1.84 7.89
CA PRO A 245 18.21 0.52 7.56
C PRO A 245 18.12 -0.47 8.74
N LYS A 246 17.70 -1.72 8.48
CA LYS A 246 17.55 -2.80 9.46
C LYS A 246 18.38 -4.01 9.07
N ARG A 247 19.04 -4.64 10.04
CA ARG A 247 19.69 -5.94 9.87
C ARG A 247 18.68 -7.05 10.20
N PHE A 248 18.64 -8.09 9.36
CA PHE A 248 17.72 -9.20 9.50
C PHE A 248 18.48 -10.51 9.67
N GLU A 249 17.99 -11.38 10.55
CA GLU A 249 18.46 -12.76 10.65
C GLU A 249 18.05 -13.57 9.40
N ASN A 250 18.87 -14.56 9.02
CA ASN A 250 18.61 -15.40 7.83
C ASN A 250 17.29 -16.19 7.92
N LYS A 251 16.85 -16.56 9.14
CA LYS A 251 15.63 -17.34 9.36
C LYS A 251 14.37 -16.70 8.80
N TYR A 252 14.34 -15.38 8.64
CA TYR A 252 13.17 -14.67 8.10
C TYR A 252 12.97 -14.85 6.58
N PHE A 253 13.98 -15.37 5.89
CA PHE A 253 14.00 -15.52 4.42
C PHE A 253 13.94 -16.98 3.97
N LEU A 254 13.65 -17.91 4.87
CA LEU A 254 13.46 -19.30 4.53
C LEU A 254 11.98 -19.57 4.22
N PRO A 255 11.66 -20.34 3.15
CA PRO A 255 10.30 -20.81 2.96
C PRO A 255 9.89 -21.73 4.12
N PRO A 256 8.58 -21.86 4.41
CA PRO A 256 8.10 -22.83 5.39
C PRO A 256 8.54 -24.25 5.00
N LYS A 257 8.83 -25.09 6.00
CA LYS A 257 9.05 -26.52 5.77
C LYS A 257 7.69 -27.16 5.49
N ASN A 258 7.61 -27.95 4.41
CA ASN A 258 6.46 -28.83 4.17
C ASN A 258 6.40 -29.92 5.23
#